data_AF-A0A410UG48-F1
#
_entry.id   AF-A0A410UG48-F1
#
_cell.length_a   1.000
_cell.length_b   1.000
_cell.length_c   1.000
_cell.angle_alpha   90.00
_cell.angle_beta   90.00
_cell.angle_gamma   90.00
#
_symmetry.space_group_name_H-M   'P 1'
#
loop_
_entity.id
_entity.type
_entity.pdbx_description
1 polymer ?
#
loop_
_entity_poly.entity_id
_entity_poly.type
_entity_poly.pdbx_seq_one_letter_code
_entity_poly.pdbx_strand_id
1 'polypeptide(L)'
;MRKLAATKRNNRAIFKLLSATVVLALAPTGFVSAQTVVPSNAQPLCAVSPATFASWFVSGKPSLNGPVNPANSIQFPNQNDCNFYNWGAQMFLWLTSQASGPYGSSGFVFDSPIFYNISGSSYSQNPGGIAPLQLHLRSAEAGPHGLQLVTDKQGRMFEVVPAPQTKGGHSLVRNAAGKMIEIHRIQAQPGKKPEFFDASNKLIGLPKAPMLDTTLAQRIAPELAKVTSEERKHLVQAFEANGQVVFVDSNGDAIDPTQGQAGSLAGVLLARNQSLVYYAAMVNDVYAFFQTGTVNGTFGPYSPNNNYFFPTTQSQLNPVIAYAASKGSSLPDRIALTIELKTAWIDTVGLSALGLNPNDFITVTASVPDYNKSNPKLWIPTGQNKTVTLAMVGMHIVGSVAGHSEMAWATFEHVTNTPSSGYQYTNNQGGTSTVPQGQAGKWAFASPGATTYNVQKANYLAPPNIQGQTQGSATSNITPSDTMLLKAWGTGSNASNFIKENTEVISSDSSVLTQLIHGDVRANYIMTGVTWTIKGQTVENPAPGQTQPNNQIGTNLLANTTMETYEQGTSSQMNNGTNCFSCHTNLNQPTKQPANTNVSHIFSGLTPLYPK
;
A
#
# COMPACT_ATOMS: atom_id res chain seq x y z
N MET A 1 -77.57 -15.70 54.22
CA MET A 1 -76.37 -16.15 54.95
C MET A 1 -75.14 -15.53 54.30
N ARG A 2 -74.31 -14.84 55.11
CA ARG A 2 -72.90 -14.34 54.99
C ARG A 2 -72.17 -14.56 53.65
N LYS A 3 -71.38 -13.62 53.07
CA LYS A 3 -70.22 -12.84 53.60
C LYS A 3 -69.99 -11.61 52.66
N LEU A 4 -69.84 -10.37 53.12
CA LEU A 4 -68.68 -9.66 53.71
C LEU A 4 -67.42 -9.52 52.82
N ALA A 5 -66.98 -8.27 52.70
CA ALA A 5 -66.01 -7.65 51.82
C ALA A 5 -64.53 -8.03 52.05
N ALA A 6 -63.69 -7.75 51.04
CA ALA A 6 -62.30 -7.37 51.25
C ALA A 6 -61.76 -6.52 50.07
N THR A 7 -61.43 -5.27 50.40
CA THR A 7 -60.71 -4.28 49.60
C THR A 7 -59.27 -4.73 49.36
N LYS A 8 -58.73 -4.60 48.14
CA LYS A 8 -57.29 -4.78 47.85
C LYS A 8 -56.66 -3.50 47.28
N ARG A 9 -55.55 -3.14 47.92
CA ARG A 9 -54.64 -2.01 47.67
C ARG A 9 -54.07 -2.02 46.24
N ASN A 10 -54.09 -0.86 45.59
CA ASN A 10 -53.26 -0.56 44.43
C ASN A 10 -51.90 -0.03 44.90
N ASN A 11 -50.83 -0.77 44.60
CA ASN A 11 -49.46 -0.28 44.66
C ASN A 11 -48.74 -0.54 43.33
N ARG A 12 -48.21 0.57 42.80
CA ARG A 12 -47.40 0.84 41.61
C ARG A 12 -46.44 -0.26 41.12
N ALA A 13 -46.39 -0.42 39.80
CA ALA A 13 -45.14 -0.67 39.08
C ALA A 13 -45.15 0.15 37.78
N ILE A 14 -44.24 1.12 37.71
CA ILE A 14 -43.97 1.96 36.55
C ILE A 14 -43.16 1.10 35.57
N PHE A 15 -43.78 0.66 34.46
CA PHE A 15 -43.04 0.09 33.34
C PHE A 15 -42.52 1.24 32.47
N LYS A 16 -41.23 1.55 32.61
CA LYS A 16 -40.49 2.29 31.59
C LYS A 16 -40.39 1.39 30.36
N LEU A 17 -41.14 1.70 29.31
CA LEU A 17 -40.85 1.17 27.98
C LEU A 17 -39.49 1.73 27.54
N LEU A 18 -38.44 0.92 27.63
CA LEU A 18 -37.27 1.10 26.78
C LEU A 18 -37.73 0.78 25.36
N SER A 19 -37.87 1.81 24.54
CA SER A 19 -37.97 1.68 23.09
C SER A 19 -36.63 1.14 22.56
N ALA A 20 -36.48 -0.18 22.56
CA ALA A 20 -35.45 -0.84 21.77
C ALA A 20 -35.89 -0.77 20.30
N THR A 21 -35.50 0.30 19.61
CA THR A 21 -35.67 0.41 18.17
C THR A 21 -34.73 -0.59 17.52
N VAL A 22 -35.20 -1.82 17.33
CA VAL A 22 -34.57 -2.80 16.45
C VAL A 22 -34.68 -2.22 15.04
N VAL A 23 -33.58 -1.65 14.55
CA VAL A 23 -33.44 -1.33 13.13
C VAL A 23 -33.42 -2.67 12.40
N LEU A 24 -34.57 -3.03 11.80
CA LEU A 24 -34.60 -4.05 10.76
C LEU A 24 -33.65 -3.57 9.67
N ALA A 25 -32.53 -4.28 9.48
CA ALA A 25 -31.68 -4.09 8.33
C ALA A 25 -32.53 -4.34 7.08
N LEU A 26 -32.99 -3.27 6.43
CA LEU A 26 -33.45 -3.33 5.05
C LEU A 26 -32.31 -3.95 4.26
N ALA A 27 -32.54 -5.16 3.73
CA ALA A 27 -31.58 -5.85 2.90
C ALA A 27 -31.14 -4.88 1.79
N PRO A 28 -29.85 -4.55 1.68
CA PRO A 28 -29.37 -3.82 0.52
C PRO A 28 -29.69 -4.67 -0.71
N THR A 29 -30.01 -4.02 -1.83
CA THR A 29 -29.91 -4.63 -3.15
C THR A 29 -28.43 -4.95 -3.39
N GLY A 30 -27.96 -6.01 -2.75
CA GLY A 30 -26.56 -6.38 -2.66
C GLY A 30 -26.21 -7.37 -3.76
N PHE A 31 -25.10 -7.08 -4.44
CA PHE A 31 -24.31 -8.09 -5.13
C PHE A 31 -24.13 -9.30 -4.20
N VAL A 32 -24.53 -10.49 -4.65
CA VAL A 32 -24.98 -11.63 -3.84
C VAL A 32 -23.89 -12.29 -2.95
N SER A 33 -22.70 -11.69 -2.79
CA SER A 33 -21.61 -12.28 -1.97
C SER A 33 -20.61 -11.30 -1.30
N ALA A 34 -20.84 -9.98 -1.31
CA ALA A 34 -19.93 -9.03 -0.66
C ALA A 34 -19.91 -9.21 0.88
N GLN A 35 -18.70 -9.31 1.48
CA GLN A 35 -18.52 -9.48 2.93
C GLN A 35 -18.41 -8.13 3.64
N THR A 36 -17.66 -7.20 3.08
CA THR A 36 -17.67 -5.78 3.44
C THR A 36 -18.81 -5.10 2.69
N VAL A 37 -19.75 -4.53 3.43
CA VAL A 37 -20.92 -3.84 2.87
C VAL A 37 -20.73 -2.34 3.04
N VAL A 38 -20.76 -1.60 1.93
CA VAL A 38 -20.82 -0.14 1.94
C VAL A 38 -22.23 0.30 2.36
N PRO A 39 -22.39 1.11 3.42
CA PRO A 39 -23.71 1.58 3.83
C PRO A 39 -24.42 2.37 2.73
N SER A 40 -25.63 1.95 2.35
CA SER A 40 -26.41 2.59 1.29
C SER A 40 -27.18 3.84 1.72
N ASN A 41 -27.24 4.09 3.02
CA ASN A 41 -28.00 5.17 3.64
C ASN A 41 -27.10 6.27 4.21
N ALA A 42 -25.83 6.38 3.79
CA ALA A 42 -25.00 7.52 4.15
C ALA A 42 -25.62 8.83 3.62
N GLN A 43 -25.41 9.92 4.36
CA GLN A 43 -25.76 11.26 3.86
C GLN A 43 -24.98 11.51 2.54
N PRO A 44 -25.62 12.01 1.47
CA PRO A 44 -25.00 12.14 0.16
C PRO A 44 -24.05 13.34 0.07
N LEU A 45 -23.00 13.37 0.91
CA LEU A 45 -22.04 14.48 0.97
C LEU A 45 -21.18 14.55 -0.31
N CYS A 46 -20.76 13.39 -0.82
CA CYS A 46 -19.96 13.26 -2.04
C CYS A 46 -20.59 12.29 -3.06
N ALA A 47 -21.92 12.20 -3.10
CA ALA A 47 -22.60 11.34 -4.06
C ALA A 47 -22.38 11.82 -5.51
N VAL A 48 -22.00 10.91 -6.39
CA VAL A 48 -21.84 11.15 -7.83
C VAL A 48 -23.20 11.11 -8.51
N SER A 49 -23.57 12.18 -9.21
CA SER A 49 -24.84 12.23 -9.95
C SER A 49 -24.85 11.23 -11.12
N PRO A 50 -26.02 10.70 -11.53
CA PRO A 50 -26.13 9.84 -12.71
C PRO A 50 -25.57 10.43 -14.00
N ALA A 51 -25.74 11.73 -14.21
CA ALA A 51 -25.19 12.40 -15.38
C ALA A 51 -23.65 12.45 -15.34
N THR A 52 -23.08 12.77 -14.17
CA THR A 52 -21.62 12.77 -13.96
C THR A 52 -21.05 11.37 -14.14
N PHE A 53 -21.64 10.36 -13.50
CA PHE A 53 -21.18 8.98 -13.61
C PHE A 53 -21.26 8.46 -15.04
N ALA A 54 -22.36 8.71 -15.75
CA ALA A 54 -22.52 8.33 -17.15
C ALA A 54 -21.47 8.99 -18.06
N SER A 55 -21.09 10.25 -17.77
CA SER A 55 -20.05 10.97 -18.53
C SER A 55 -18.66 10.36 -18.41
N TRP A 56 -18.40 9.52 -17.39
CA TRP A 56 -17.14 8.82 -17.26
C TRP A 56 -16.96 7.74 -18.32
N PHE A 57 -18.04 7.10 -18.77
CA PHE A 57 -17.99 6.04 -19.78
C PHE A 57 -17.73 6.62 -21.17
N VAL A 58 -16.92 5.92 -21.99
CA VAL A 58 -16.62 6.33 -23.38
C VAL A 58 -17.90 6.48 -24.21
N SER A 59 -18.89 5.63 -23.95
CA SER A 59 -20.21 5.66 -24.59
C SER A 59 -21.14 6.77 -24.07
N GLY A 60 -20.75 7.48 -23.02
CA GLY A 60 -21.61 8.42 -22.27
C GLY A 60 -22.73 7.74 -21.47
N LYS A 61 -22.67 6.42 -21.27
CA LYS A 61 -23.67 5.63 -20.52
C LYS A 61 -23.01 4.45 -19.81
N PRO A 62 -23.38 4.12 -18.55
CA PRO A 62 -22.87 2.93 -17.88
C PRO A 62 -23.17 1.65 -18.67
N SER A 63 -22.17 0.79 -18.81
CA SER A 63 -22.29 -0.52 -19.41
C SER A 63 -21.47 -1.55 -18.64
N LEU A 64 -21.89 -2.82 -18.73
CA LEU A 64 -21.26 -3.94 -18.03
C LEU A 64 -19.78 -4.05 -18.43
N ASN A 65 -18.87 -3.88 -17.46
CA ASN A 65 -17.42 -3.87 -17.67
C ASN A 65 -16.98 -2.87 -18.76
N GLY A 66 -17.79 -1.84 -18.99
CA GLY A 66 -17.62 -0.89 -20.09
C GLY A 66 -16.38 -0.01 -19.93
N PRO A 67 -15.81 0.46 -21.06
CA PRO A 67 -14.66 1.34 -21.05
C PRO A 67 -14.99 2.71 -20.45
N VAL A 68 -14.13 3.17 -19.55
CA VAL A 68 -14.21 4.47 -18.88
C VAL A 68 -13.04 5.34 -19.33
N ASN A 69 -13.28 6.65 -19.50
CA ASN A 69 -12.25 7.63 -19.78
C ASN A 69 -11.48 7.98 -18.50
N PRO A 70 -10.16 8.26 -18.59
CA PRO A 70 -9.42 8.82 -17.46
C PRO A 70 -10.06 10.12 -16.98
N ALA A 71 -9.92 10.42 -15.69
CA ALA A 71 -10.29 11.73 -15.18
C ALA A 71 -9.41 12.82 -15.83
N ASN A 72 -9.98 13.98 -16.10
CA ASN A 72 -9.21 15.13 -16.59
C ASN A 72 -8.50 15.81 -15.40
N SER A 73 -7.29 15.34 -15.11
CA SER A 73 -6.47 15.84 -14.02
C SER A 73 -5.96 17.28 -14.26
N ILE A 74 -5.98 17.76 -15.51
CA ILE A 74 -5.58 19.13 -15.88
C ILE A 74 -6.69 20.14 -15.56
N GLN A 75 -7.94 19.77 -15.81
CA GLN A 75 -9.14 20.56 -15.48
C GLN A 75 -9.78 20.09 -14.17
N PHE A 76 -8.96 19.57 -13.26
CA PHE A 76 -9.43 19.11 -11.96
C PHE A 76 -10.05 20.30 -11.19
N PRO A 77 -11.33 20.21 -10.75
CA PRO A 77 -12.05 21.37 -10.21
C PRO A 77 -11.46 21.95 -8.92
N ASN A 78 -10.72 21.15 -8.14
CA ASN A 78 -10.05 21.53 -6.88
C ASN A 78 -10.88 22.43 -5.94
N GLN A 79 -12.14 22.06 -5.68
CA GLN A 79 -13.06 22.85 -4.85
C GLN A 79 -13.33 22.23 -3.48
N ASN A 80 -13.38 20.90 -3.40
CA ASN A 80 -13.73 20.18 -2.18
C ASN A 80 -13.23 18.73 -2.20
N ASP A 81 -13.33 18.07 -1.05
CA ASP A 81 -12.93 16.67 -0.82
C ASP A 81 -13.59 15.72 -1.83
N CYS A 82 -14.85 15.96 -2.21
CA CYS A 82 -15.57 15.14 -3.18
C CYS A 82 -14.93 15.11 -4.56
N ASN A 83 -14.21 16.15 -4.98
CA ASN A 83 -13.48 16.12 -6.25
C ASN A 83 -12.39 15.05 -6.23
N PHE A 84 -11.69 14.87 -5.11
CA PHE A 84 -10.63 13.86 -4.96
C PHE A 84 -11.21 12.43 -4.90
N TYR A 85 -12.32 12.25 -4.18
CA TYR A 85 -13.02 10.95 -4.14
C TYR A 85 -13.57 10.55 -5.51
N ASN A 86 -14.20 11.48 -6.23
CA ASN A 86 -14.71 11.23 -7.58
C ASN A 86 -13.58 10.95 -8.57
N TRP A 87 -12.44 11.66 -8.44
CA TRP A 87 -11.24 11.38 -9.22
C TRP A 87 -10.74 9.96 -8.96
N GLY A 88 -10.59 9.56 -7.70
CA GLY A 88 -10.15 8.20 -7.32
C GLY A 88 -11.06 7.11 -7.92
N ALA A 89 -12.38 7.27 -7.77
CA ALA A 89 -13.36 6.35 -8.31
C ALA A 89 -13.31 6.25 -9.85
N GLN A 90 -13.27 7.39 -10.55
CA GLN A 90 -13.18 7.40 -12.01
C GLN A 90 -11.87 6.76 -12.49
N MET A 91 -10.76 7.05 -11.83
CA MET A 91 -9.45 6.50 -12.18
C MET A 91 -9.40 4.98 -11.97
N PHE A 92 -9.97 4.46 -10.88
CA PHE A 92 -10.09 3.01 -10.70
C PHE A 92 -10.87 2.35 -11.83
N LEU A 93 -12.03 2.91 -12.21
CA LEU A 93 -12.84 2.37 -13.30
C LEU A 93 -12.14 2.45 -14.67
N TRP A 94 -11.40 3.52 -14.94
CA TRP A 94 -10.56 3.66 -16.15
C TRP A 94 -9.45 2.62 -16.17
N LEU A 95 -8.63 2.55 -15.12
CA LEU A 95 -7.48 1.65 -15.04
C LEU A 95 -7.88 0.18 -15.18
N THR A 96 -9.03 -0.18 -14.63
CA THR A 96 -9.60 -1.53 -14.67
C THR A 96 -10.59 -1.75 -15.82
N SER A 97 -10.67 -0.83 -16.77
CA SER A 97 -11.40 -1.04 -18.03
C SER A 97 -10.64 -2.02 -18.92
N GLN A 98 -11.38 -2.79 -19.73
CA GLN A 98 -10.76 -3.64 -20.75
C GLN A 98 -9.98 -2.79 -21.76
N ALA A 99 -8.75 -3.21 -22.04
CA ALA A 99 -7.90 -2.54 -23.01
C ALA A 99 -8.50 -2.64 -24.42
N SER A 100 -8.60 -1.48 -25.08
CA SER A 100 -9.02 -1.36 -26.49
C SER A 100 -8.32 -0.16 -27.13
N GLY A 101 -8.18 -0.17 -28.46
CA GLY A 101 -7.59 0.95 -29.21
C GLY A 101 -6.13 1.23 -28.80
N PRO A 102 -5.80 2.42 -28.26
CA PRO A 102 -4.43 2.75 -27.85
C PRO A 102 -3.86 1.86 -26.73
N TYR A 103 -4.72 1.11 -26.03
CA TYR A 103 -4.32 0.18 -24.97
C TYR A 103 -3.99 -1.23 -25.48
N GLY A 104 -4.12 -1.48 -26.79
CA GLY A 104 -4.06 -2.82 -27.36
C GLY A 104 -5.44 -3.48 -27.46
N SER A 105 -5.48 -4.81 -27.47
CA SER A 105 -6.70 -5.59 -27.73
C SER A 105 -7.04 -6.60 -26.63
N SER A 106 -6.27 -6.64 -25.55
CA SER A 106 -6.39 -7.62 -24.46
C SER A 106 -5.91 -7.04 -23.14
N GLY A 107 -6.38 -7.60 -22.02
CA GLY A 107 -6.01 -7.14 -20.69
C GLY A 107 -6.81 -5.91 -20.24
N PHE A 108 -6.20 -5.12 -19.37
CA PHE A 108 -6.76 -3.94 -18.75
C PHE A 108 -5.92 -2.69 -19.09
N VAL A 109 -6.46 -1.50 -18.85
CA VAL A 109 -5.69 -0.27 -19.10
C VAL A 109 -4.39 -0.24 -18.28
N PHE A 110 -4.41 -0.65 -17.00
CA PHE A 110 -3.19 -0.65 -16.16
C PHE A 110 -2.09 -1.60 -16.66
N ASP A 111 -2.43 -2.67 -17.40
CA ASP A 111 -1.47 -3.63 -17.97
C ASP A 111 -1.21 -3.41 -19.47
N SER A 112 -1.70 -2.30 -20.01
CA SER A 112 -1.53 -1.91 -21.41
C SER A 112 -0.17 -1.25 -21.68
N PRO A 113 0.27 -1.14 -22.95
CA PRO A 113 1.57 -0.56 -23.31
C PRO A 113 1.77 0.92 -22.96
N ILE A 114 0.72 1.63 -22.52
CA ILE A 114 0.84 3.00 -21.99
C ILE A 114 1.28 3.02 -20.51
N PHE A 115 1.37 1.85 -19.87
CA PHE A 115 1.97 1.66 -18.55
C PHE A 115 3.26 0.86 -18.66
N TYR A 116 4.20 1.19 -17.76
CA TYR A 116 5.48 0.53 -17.59
C TYR A 116 5.53 -0.09 -16.20
N ASN A 117 5.78 -1.39 -16.13
CA ASN A 117 6.14 -2.08 -14.90
C ASN A 117 7.49 -1.56 -14.40
N ILE A 118 7.61 -1.41 -13.09
CA ILE A 118 8.83 -1.02 -12.40
C ILE A 118 9.40 -2.24 -11.68
N SER A 119 10.67 -2.54 -11.97
CA SER A 119 11.45 -3.55 -11.25
C SER A 119 12.84 -3.00 -10.99
N GLY A 120 13.16 -2.77 -9.71
CA GLY A 120 14.34 -1.99 -9.33
C GLY A 120 14.32 -0.60 -9.97
N SER A 121 15.43 -0.20 -10.58
CA SER A 121 15.56 1.07 -11.31
C SER A 121 15.11 0.99 -12.77
N SER A 122 14.51 -0.10 -13.23
CA SER A 122 14.24 -0.33 -14.65
C SER A 122 12.76 -0.29 -14.99
N TYR A 123 12.48 0.26 -16.16
CA TYR A 123 11.19 0.17 -16.82
C TYR A 123 11.10 -1.11 -17.65
N SER A 124 9.95 -1.76 -17.59
CA SER A 124 9.55 -2.80 -18.54
C SER A 124 8.20 -2.42 -19.12
N GLN A 125 8.11 -2.23 -20.43
CA GLN A 125 6.84 -1.90 -21.07
C GLN A 125 5.88 -3.08 -20.93
N ASN A 126 4.63 -2.79 -20.57
CA ASN A 126 3.66 -3.86 -20.37
C ASN A 126 3.26 -4.52 -21.69
N PRO A 127 3.03 -5.85 -21.69
CA PRO A 127 2.73 -6.60 -22.90
C PRO A 127 1.27 -6.44 -23.39
N GLY A 128 0.42 -5.64 -22.72
CA GLY A 128 -0.98 -5.45 -23.12
C GLY A 128 -1.83 -6.71 -22.98
N GLY A 129 -1.67 -7.45 -21.89
CA GLY A 129 -2.37 -8.72 -21.65
C GLY A 129 -1.97 -9.87 -22.58
N ILE A 130 -1.04 -9.68 -23.52
CA ILE A 130 -0.59 -10.72 -24.47
C ILE A 130 0.38 -11.71 -23.81
N ALA A 131 1.14 -11.25 -22.82
CA ALA A 131 2.07 -12.07 -22.06
C ALA A 131 1.83 -11.91 -20.54
N PRO A 132 2.23 -12.89 -19.72
CA PRO A 132 2.07 -12.80 -18.28
C PRO A 132 2.77 -11.57 -17.70
N LEU A 133 2.08 -10.87 -16.80
CA LEU A 133 2.69 -9.81 -16.00
C LEU A 133 3.82 -10.38 -15.15
N GLN A 134 4.94 -9.67 -15.08
CA GLN A 134 6.04 -10.03 -14.19
C GLN A 134 5.73 -9.45 -12.82
N LEU A 135 5.43 -10.32 -11.86
CA LEU A 135 5.07 -9.91 -10.51
C LEU A 135 6.08 -10.44 -9.52
N HIS A 136 6.39 -9.59 -8.55
CA HIS A 136 7.37 -9.88 -7.52
C HIS A 136 6.67 -9.89 -6.17
N LEU A 137 7.21 -10.63 -5.21
CA LEU A 137 6.70 -10.60 -3.83
C LEU A 137 7.03 -9.30 -3.10
N ARG A 138 7.79 -8.40 -3.74
CA ARG A 138 8.09 -7.04 -3.32
C ARG A 138 8.14 -6.13 -4.54
N SER A 139 7.61 -4.93 -4.41
CA SER A 139 7.90 -3.81 -5.33
C SER A 139 9.05 -2.91 -4.83
N ALA A 140 9.70 -3.29 -3.72
CA ALA A 140 10.83 -2.53 -3.18
C ALA A 140 11.98 -2.53 -4.19
N GLU A 141 12.58 -1.37 -4.40
CA GLU A 141 13.72 -1.20 -5.28
C GLU A 141 14.84 -2.16 -4.89
N ALA A 142 15.32 -2.91 -5.87
CA ALA A 142 16.63 -3.52 -5.78
C ALA A 142 17.64 -2.42 -6.13
N GLY A 143 18.65 -2.23 -5.31
CA GLY A 143 19.69 -1.27 -5.59
C GLY A 143 20.62 -1.76 -6.71
N PRO A 144 21.68 -0.99 -7.00
CA PRO A 144 22.61 -1.28 -8.10
C PRO A 144 23.19 -2.69 -8.14
N HIS A 145 23.23 -3.40 -7.01
CA HIS A 145 23.74 -4.77 -6.87
C HIS A 145 22.60 -5.79 -6.68
N GLY A 146 21.37 -5.46 -7.04
CA GLY A 146 20.21 -6.35 -6.91
C GLY A 146 19.79 -6.62 -5.46
N LEU A 147 20.35 -5.89 -4.49
CA LEU A 147 20.04 -6.04 -3.06
C LEU A 147 18.88 -5.14 -2.64
N GLN A 148 18.19 -5.50 -1.56
CA GLN A 148 17.08 -4.69 -1.04
C GLN A 148 17.53 -3.28 -0.72
N LEU A 149 16.87 -2.25 -1.26
CA LEU A 149 17.06 -0.88 -0.77
C LEU A 149 16.24 -0.64 0.50
N VAL A 150 16.85 0.07 1.43
CA VAL A 150 16.19 0.70 2.57
C VAL A 150 16.51 2.18 2.57
N THR A 151 15.52 3.00 2.88
CA THR A 151 15.71 4.44 3.02
C THR A 151 15.69 4.79 4.50
N ASP A 152 16.64 5.57 4.99
CA ASP A 152 16.59 6.06 6.36
C ASP A 152 15.68 7.30 6.49
N LYS A 153 15.48 7.77 7.73
CA LYS A 153 14.68 8.97 8.03
C LYS A 153 15.24 10.26 7.42
N GLN A 154 16.47 10.25 6.93
CA GLN A 154 17.11 11.38 6.25
C GLN A 154 16.99 11.28 4.72
N GLY A 155 16.29 10.26 4.20
CA GLY A 155 16.13 10.03 2.77
C GLY A 155 17.36 9.40 2.11
N ARG A 156 18.34 8.92 2.89
CA ARG A 156 19.50 8.20 2.33
C ARG A 156 19.10 6.76 2.04
N MET A 157 19.41 6.30 0.84
CA MET A 157 19.12 4.94 0.39
C MET A 157 20.34 4.04 0.59
N PHE A 158 20.11 2.83 1.08
CA PHE A 158 21.13 1.83 1.34
C PHE A 158 20.70 0.46 0.83
N GLU A 159 21.58 -0.25 0.17
CA GLU A 159 21.39 -1.67 -0.10
C GLU A 159 21.70 -2.50 1.14
N VAL A 160 20.77 -3.40 1.46
CA VAL A 160 20.83 -4.26 2.63
C VAL A 160 21.63 -5.51 2.30
N VAL A 161 22.76 -5.64 2.98
CA VAL A 161 23.59 -6.83 3.00
C VAL A 161 23.17 -7.67 4.22
N PRO A 162 22.77 -8.94 4.07
CA PRO A 162 22.51 -9.80 5.21
C PRO A 162 23.80 -10.04 6.01
N ALA A 163 23.70 -10.09 7.34
CA ALA A 163 24.80 -10.57 8.18
C ALA A 163 25.16 -12.01 7.84
N PRO A 164 26.43 -12.43 7.99
CA PRO A 164 26.78 -13.85 7.99
C PRO A 164 26.01 -14.59 9.08
N GLN A 165 25.68 -15.86 8.85
CA GLN A 165 24.80 -16.61 9.75
C GLN A 165 25.38 -17.95 10.16
N THR A 166 24.94 -18.46 11.31
CA THR A 166 25.13 -19.87 11.67
C THR A 166 24.28 -20.78 10.79
N LYS A 167 24.52 -22.11 10.84
CA LYS A 167 23.65 -23.08 10.16
C LYS A 167 22.18 -23.04 10.62
N GLY A 168 21.92 -22.52 11.82
CA GLY A 168 20.59 -22.33 12.39
C GLY A 168 19.92 -21.01 12.01
N GLY A 169 20.60 -20.13 11.24
CA GLY A 169 20.06 -18.84 10.81
C GLY A 169 20.30 -17.68 11.79
N HIS A 170 21.08 -17.87 12.85
CA HIS A 170 21.41 -16.77 13.78
C HIS A 170 22.49 -15.87 13.22
N SER A 171 22.32 -14.55 13.39
CA SER A 171 23.26 -13.54 12.91
C SER A 171 24.61 -13.65 13.60
N LEU A 172 25.67 -13.48 12.83
CA LEU A 172 27.05 -13.42 13.30
C LEU A 172 27.57 -11.99 13.14
N VAL A 173 28.28 -11.50 14.16
CA VAL A 173 29.04 -10.24 14.09
C VAL A 173 30.51 -10.51 14.34
N ARG A 174 31.37 -9.75 13.66
CA ARG A 174 32.82 -9.82 13.88
C ARG A 174 33.19 -9.06 15.15
N ASN A 175 33.89 -9.71 16.07
CA ASN A 175 34.41 -9.06 17.27
C ASN A 175 35.74 -8.32 17.00
N ALA A 176 36.25 -7.61 18.00
CA ALA A 176 37.51 -6.84 17.92
C ALA A 176 38.75 -7.68 17.60
N ALA A 177 38.71 -9.00 17.86
CA ALA A 177 39.77 -9.94 17.51
C ALA A 177 39.61 -10.53 16.09
N GLY A 178 38.61 -10.08 15.32
CA GLY A 178 38.33 -10.55 13.97
C GLY A 178 37.54 -11.86 13.89
N LYS A 179 37.10 -12.42 15.03
CA LYS A 179 36.35 -13.68 15.09
C LYS A 179 34.85 -13.43 14.94
N MET A 180 34.16 -14.29 14.18
CA MET A 180 32.70 -14.27 14.08
C MET A 180 32.07 -14.84 15.36
N ILE A 181 31.19 -14.06 15.98
CA ILE A 181 30.48 -14.39 17.22
C ILE A 181 28.98 -14.33 16.95
N GLU A 182 28.26 -15.33 17.41
CA GLU A 182 26.81 -15.41 17.30
C GLU A 182 26.13 -14.40 18.24
N ILE A 183 25.20 -13.63 17.66
CA ILE A 183 24.44 -12.60 18.36
C ILE A 183 23.20 -13.26 18.95
N HIS A 184 23.06 -13.18 20.28
CA HIS A 184 21.87 -13.67 20.98
C HIS A 184 20.92 -12.56 21.40
N ARG A 185 21.43 -11.32 21.54
CA ARG A 185 20.62 -10.14 21.86
C ARG A 185 21.23 -8.87 21.27
N ILE A 186 20.35 -7.97 20.86
CA ILE A 186 20.64 -6.64 20.33
C ILE A 186 19.99 -5.59 21.25
N GLN A 187 20.69 -4.49 21.47
CA GLN A 187 20.12 -3.22 21.92
C GLN A 187 20.54 -2.13 20.94
N ALA A 188 19.57 -1.42 20.36
CA ALA A 188 19.83 -0.37 19.38
C ALA A 188 18.98 0.86 19.66
N GLN A 189 19.54 2.04 19.39
CA GLN A 189 18.85 3.33 19.34
C GLN A 189 19.25 4.04 18.03
N PRO A 190 18.35 4.80 17.38
CA PRO A 190 18.68 5.50 16.14
C PRO A 190 19.88 6.43 16.28
N GLY A 191 20.82 6.39 15.32
CA GLY A 191 22.00 7.24 15.31
C GLY A 191 23.05 6.92 16.38
N LYS A 192 22.91 5.79 17.08
CA LYS A 192 23.92 5.26 18.00
C LYS A 192 24.39 3.89 17.51
N LYS A 193 25.59 3.51 17.95
CA LYS A 193 26.11 2.16 17.70
C LYS A 193 25.23 1.13 18.43
N PRO A 194 24.79 0.07 17.74
CA PRO A 194 24.07 -1.01 18.40
C PRO A 194 25.02 -1.83 19.27
N GLU A 195 24.48 -2.33 20.36
CA GLU A 195 25.15 -3.23 21.29
C GLU A 195 24.70 -4.66 21.01
N PHE A 196 25.68 -5.54 20.74
CA PHE A 196 25.45 -6.96 20.48
C PHE A 196 25.90 -7.79 21.67
N PHE A 197 25.13 -8.79 22.06
CA PHE A 197 25.44 -9.65 23.21
C PHE A 197 25.46 -11.12 22.80
N ASP A 198 26.39 -11.88 23.37
CA ASP A 198 26.53 -13.32 23.15
C ASP A 198 25.54 -14.14 24.00
N ALA A 199 25.61 -15.48 23.90
CA ALA A 199 24.75 -16.40 24.64
C ALA A 199 24.84 -16.27 26.17
N SER A 200 25.94 -15.74 26.69
CA SER A 200 26.14 -15.46 28.13
C SER A 200 25.68 -14.04 28.49
N ASN A 201 24.98 -13.36 27.59
CA ASN A 201 24.56 -11.97 27.70
C ASN A 201 25.73 -10.99 27.90
N LYS A 202 26.94 -11.37 27.46
CA LYS A 202 28.12 -10.52 27.52
C LYS A 202 28.20 -9.67 26.27
N LEU A 203 28.52 -8.39 26.45
CA LEU A 203 28.71 -7.45 25.34
C LEU A 203 29.84 -7.93 24.43
N ILE A 204 29.54 -8.05 23.14
CA ILE A 204 30.48 -8.39 22.09
C ILE A 204 31.21 -7.10 21.70
N GLY A 205 32.48 -7.00 22.07
CA GLY A 205 33.33 -5.87 21.67
C GLY A 205 33.54 -5.86 20.16
N LEU A 206 33.09 -4.81 19.49
CA LEU A 206 33.23 -4.63 18.04
C LEU A 206 34.58 -3.99 17.66
N PRO A 207 35.07 -4.19 16.43
CA PRO A 207 36.21 -3.45 15.90
C PRO A 207 35.98 -1.94 15.93
N LYS A 208 37.06 -1.15 16.10
CA LYS A 208 36.99 0.33 16.06
C LYS A 208 36.46 0.85 14.72
N ALA A 209 36.79 0.17 13.63
CA ALA A 209 36.28 0.39 12.29
C ALA A 209 35.51 -0.89 11.87
N PRO A 210 34.19 -0.95 12.11
CA PRO A 210 33.39 -2.08 11.67
C PRO A 210 33.40 -2.16 10.14
N MET A 211 33.43 -3.38 9.62
CA MET A 211 33.38 -3.64 8.18
C MET A 211 32.14 -4.48 7.90
N LEU A 212 31.37 -4.05 6.90
CA LEU A 212 30.24 -4.82 6.38
C LEU A 212 30.79 -6.11 5.75
N ASP A 213 30.20 -7.24 6.13
CA ASP A 213 30.57 -8.54 5.59
C ASP A 213 29.65 -8.91 4.42
N THR A 214 30.12 -8.72 3.19
CA THR A 214 29.33 -8.96 1.97
C THR A 214 29.34 -10.43 1.53
N THR A 215 30.01 -11.33 2.24
CA THR A 215 30.26 -12.70 1.78
C THR A 215 28.98 -13.47 1.46
N LEU A 216 27.93 -13.27 2.25
CA LEU A 216 26.64 -13.93 2.01
C LEU A 216 25.92 -13.33 0.80
N ALA A 217 25.91 -12.00 0.68
CA ALA A 217 25.30 -11.28 -0.43
C ALA A 217 25.99 -11.58 -1.77
N GLN A 218 27.31 -11.77 -1.78
CA GLN A 218 28.10 -12.09 -2.98
C GLN A 218 27.67 -13.39 -3.68
N ARG A 219 26.93 -14.28 -3.00
CA ARG A 219 26.39 -15.50 -3.61
C ARG A 219 25.30 -15.21 -4.64
N ILE A 220 24.61 -14.08 -4.48
CA ILE A 220 23.51 -13.65 -5.34
C ILE A 220 23.84 -12.36 -6.11
N ALA A 221 24.81 -11.58 -5.63
CA ALA A 221 25.31 -10.34 -6.22
C ALA A 221 26.86 -10.36 -6.29
N PRO A 222 27.46 -11.13 -7.23
CA PRO A 222 28.92 -11.32 -7.30
C PRO A 222 29.72 -10.02 -7.48
N GLU A 223 29.12 -8.99 -8.07
CA GLU A 223 29.68 -7.65 -8.22
C GLU A 223 30.08 -6.98 -6.89
N LEU A 224 29.48 -7.37 -5.77
CA LEU A 224 29.86 -6.91 -4.43
C LEU A 224 31.29 -7.32 -4.03
N ALA A 225 31.93 -8.24 -4.75
CA ALA A 225 33.36 -8.55 -4.58
C ALA A 225 34.28 -7.39 -5.02
N LYS A 226 33.77 -6.47 -5.83
CA LYS A 226 34.53 -5.37 -6.44
C LYS A 226 34.10 -3.98 -5.95
N VAL A 227 33.20 -3.92 -4.97
CA VAL A 227 32.60 -2.68 -4.49
C VAL A 227 33.66 -1.72 -3.91
N THR A 228 33.63 -0.48 -4.38
CA THR A 228 34.53 0.58 -3.94
C THR A 228 34.23 1.01 -2.50
N SER A 229 35.16 1.77 -1.90
CA SER A 229 34.93 2.35 -0.57
C SER A 229 33.78 3.38 -0.55
N GLU A 230 33.49 4.03 -1.68
CA GLU A 230 32.39 4.98 -1.81
C GLU A 230 31.04 4.28 -1.98
N GLU A 231 30.98 3.24 -2.81
CA GLU A 231 29.76 2.43 -2.95
C GLU A 231 29.40 1.73 -1.63
N ARG A 232 30.40 1.34 -0.83
CA ARG A 232 30.19 0.76 0.52
C ARG A 232 29.44 1.68 1.49
N LYS A 233 29.48 3.00 1.30
CA LYS A 233 28.71 3.95 2.12
C LYS A 233 27.20 3.86 1.88
N HIS A 234 26.81 3.28 0.75
CA HIS A 234 25.43 3.03 0.36
C HIS A 234 25.01 1.59 0.67
N LEU A 235 25.76 0.88 1.52
CA LEU A 235 25.41 -0.44 2.01
C LEU A 235 25.14 -0.38 3.51
N VAL A 236 24.21 -1.20 3.98
CA VAL A 236 23.99 -1.46 5.41
C VAL A 236 23.94 -2.95 5.66
N GLN A 237 24.44 -3.39 6.82
CA GLN A 237 24.35 -4.78 7.22
C GLN A 237 23.17 -5.00 8.17
N ALA A 238 22.27 -5.90 7.80
CA ALA A 238 21.15 -6.29 8.64
C ALA A 238 21.56 -7.40 9.62
N PHE A 239 21.42 -7.12 10.91
CA PHE A 239 21.58 -8.08 12.00
C PHE A 239 20.25 -8.32 12.68
N GLU A 240 19.97 -9.58 13.03
CA GLU A 240 18.77 -10.00 13.74
C GLU A 240 19.12 -10.84 14.98
N ALA A 241 18.51 -10.49 16.12
CA ALA A 241 18.46 -11.27 17.35
C ALA A 241 17.28 -10.81 18.20
N ASN A 242 16.81 -11.63 19.15
CA ASN A 242 15.72 -11.28 20.10
C ASN A 242 14.45 -10.65 19.47
N GLY A 243 14.13 -10.99 18.22
CA GLY A 243 12.99 -10.41 17.49
C GLY A 243 13.19 -8.95 17.05
N GLN A 244 14.39 -8.41 17.21
CA GLN A 244 14.81 -7.08 16.78
C GLN A 244 15.74 -7.21 15.57
N VAL A 245 15.48 -6.42 14.52
CA VAL A 245 16.38 -6.22 13.39
C VAL A 245 17.04 -4.86 13.53
N VAL A 246 18.35 -4.78 13.33
CA VAL A 246 19.10 -3.52 13.25
C VAL A 246 19.91 -3.48 11.96
N PHE A 247 19.89 -2.33 11.30
CA PHE A 247 20.65 -2.06 10.09
C PHE A 247 21.84 -1.19 10.49
N VAL A 248 23.04 -1.62 10.12
CA VAL A 248 24.28 -0.97 10.54
C VAL A 248 25.03 -0.50 9.32
N ASP A 249 25.33 0.79 9.26
CA ASP A 249 26.08 1.37 8.15
C ASP A 249 27.58 1.02 8.22
N SER A 250 28.35 1.48 7.23
CA SER A 250 29.80 1.28 7.19
C SER A 250 30.56 1.94 8.35
N ASN A 251 29.94 2.84 9.12
CA ASN A 251 30.53 3.50 10.29
C ASN A 251 30.24 2.74 11.60
N GLY A 252 29.32 1.76 11.53
CA GLY A 252 28.86 1.00 12.69
C GLY A 252 27.65 1.62 13.37
N ASP A 253 27.01 2.62 12.76
CA ASP A 253 25.87 3.31 13.33
C ASP A 253 24.57 2.62 12.92
N ALA A 254 23.62 2.52 13.85
CA ALA A 254 22.30 2.00 13.55
C ALA A 254 21.51 3.01 12.72
N ILE A 255 21.00 2.56 11.58
CA ILE A 255 20.01 3.29 10.80
C ILE A 255 18.60 2.78 11.12
N ASP A 256 17.63 3.68 11.01
CA ASP A 256 16.21 3.39 11.21
C ASP A 256 15.52 3.50 9.85
N PRO A 257 15.22 2.38 9.18
CA PRO A 257 14.76 2.41 7.81
C PRO A 257 13.23 2.41 7.68
N THR A 258 12.72 2.95 6.57
CA THR A 258 11.32 3.38 6.45
C THR A 258 10.44 2.54 5.51
N GLN A 259 10.85 1.36 5.05
CA GLN A 259 10.10 0.66 3.98
C GLN A 259 9.95 -0.85 4.13
N GLY A 260 8.72 -1.34 4.32
CA GLY A 260 8.36 -2.71 3.96
C GLY A 260 6.97 -2.81 3.32
N GLN A 261 6.75 -3.92 2.61
CA GLN A 261 5.70 -4.07 1.60
C GLN A 261 4.39 -4.68 2.14
N ALA A 262 4.37 -5.04 3.43
CA ALA A 262 3.15 -5.36 4.18
C ALA A 262 3.27 -4.74 5.58
N GLY A 263 3.89 -3.57 5.73
CA GLY A 263 4.47 -3.15 7.02
C GLY A 263 5.98 -3.43 7.11
N SER A 264 6.55 -3.35 8.33
CA SER A 264 8.00 -3.29 8.58
C SER A 264 8.86 -4.15 7.63
N LEU A 265 9.85 -3.49 7.02
CA LEU A 265 11.07 -3.90 6.30
C LEU A 265 11.23 -5.31 5.70
N ALA A 266 10.76 -6.39 6.35
CA ALA A 266 10.87 -7.79 5.93
C ALA A 266 9.53 -8.53 5.78
N GLY A 267 8.39 -7.94 6.18
CA GLY A 267 7.09 -8.63 6.23
C GLY A 267 6.67 -9.28 4.91
N VAL A 268 6.17 -10.52 5.01
CA VAL A 268 5.56 -11.28 3.91
C VAL A 268 4.12 -11.62 4.32
N LEU A 269 3.16 -11.15 3.53
CA LEU A 269 1.75 -11.45 3.73
C LEU A 269 1.36 -12.72 2.97
N LEU A 270 0.56 -13.56 3.62
CA LEU A 270 -0.05 -14.74 3.04
C LEU A 270 -1.57 -14.66 3.23
N ALA A 271 -2.32 -14.98 2.17
CA ALA A 271 -3.75 -15.20 2.24
C ALA A 271 -4.09 -16.56 2.86
N ARG A 272 -5.35 -16.72 3.30
CA ARG A 272 -5.86 -17.93 3.97
C ARG A 272 -5.81 -19.18 3.09
N ASN A 273 -5.74 -19.03 1.76
CA ASN A 273 -5.51 -20.12 0.80
C ASN A 273 -4.01 -20.51 0.69
N GLN A 274 -3.14 -20.03 1.59
CA GLN A 274 -1.68 -20.25 1.59
C GLN A 274 -0.94 -19.59 0.42
N SER A 275 -1.61 -18.70 -0.30
CA SER A 275 -1.01 -17.91 -1.37
C SER A 275 -0.18 -16.79 -0.77
N LEU A 276 1.02 -16.61 -1.30
CA LEU A 276 1.78 -15.39 -1.08
C LEU A 276 1.06 -14.21 -1.75
N VAL A 277 1.18 -13.03 -1.17
CA VAL A 277 0.74 -11.80 -1.83
C VAL A 277 1.87 -11.28 -2.72
N TYR A 278 1.57 -11.11 -4.00
CA TYR A 278 2.47 -10.53 -5.00
C TYR A 278 2.10 -9.09 -5.27
N TYR A 279 3.08 -8.26 -5.60
CA TYR A 279 2.92 -6.85 -5.87
C TYR A 279 3.47 -6.47 -7.24
N ALA A 280 2.84 -5.47 -7.86
CA ALA A 280 3.39 -4.74 -8.99
C ALA A 280 3.40 -3.24 -8.68
N ALA A 281 4.46 -2.56 -9.10
CA ALA A 281 4.51 -1.12 -9.23
C ALA A 281 4.54 -0.76 -10.71
N MET A 282 3.74 0.22 -11.11
CA MET A 282 3.62 0.65 -12.50
C MET A 282 3.53 2.16 -12.58
N VAL A 283 4.03 2.74 -13.67
CA VAL A 283 3.81 4.16 -13.96
C VAL A 283 3.31 4.34 -15.38
N ASN A 284 2.53 5.39 -15.64
CA ASN A 284 2.09 5.68 -17.00
C ASN A 284 3.18 6.34 -17.84
N ASP A 285 2.95 6.41 -19.15
CA ASP A 285 3.80 7.04 -20.14
C ASP A 285 4.14 8.51 -19.82
N VAL A 286 3.18 9.32 -19.34
CA VAL A 286 3.44 10.70 -18.91
C VAL A 286 4.51 10.73 -17.81
N TYR A 287 4.37 9.90 -16.78
CA TYR A 287 5.37 9.80 -15.71
C TYR A 287 6.72 9.38 -16.30
N ALA A 288 6.76 8.30 -17.09
CA ALA A 288 8.01 7.73 -17.56
C ALA A 288 8.77 8.68 -18.50
N PHE A 289 8.08 9.39 -19.40
CA PHE A 289 8.68 10.41 -20.26
C PHE A 289 9.08 11.67 -19.50
N PHE A 290 8.29 12.08 -18.49
CA PHE A 290 8.65 13.20 -17.62
C PHE A 290 9.93 12.89 -16.82
N GLN A 291 10.01 11.69 -16.23
CA GLN A 291 11.19 11.20 -15.52
C GLN A 291 12.42 11.15 -16.44
N THR A 292 12.26 10.53 -17.62
CA THR A 292 13.35 10.38 -18.59
C THR A 292 13.89 11.74 -19.04
N GLY A 293 13.00 12.67 -19.42
CA GLY A 293 13.43 14.01 -19.83
C GLY A 293 14.03 14.83 -18.69
N THR A 294 13.58 14.61 -17.45
CA THR A 294 14.15 15.24 -16.25
C THR A 294 15.58 14.79 -16.02
N VAL A 295 15.83 13.48 -15.99
CA VAL A 295 17.18 12.92 -15.77
C VAL A 295 18.13 13.29 -16.92
N ASN A 296 17.64 13.35 -18.16
CA ASN A 296 18.45 13.76 -19.31
C ASN A 296 18.73 15.28 -19.35
N GLY A 297 18.13 16.07 -18.45
CA GLY A 297 18.28 17.52 -18.39
C GLY A 297 17.53 18.28 -19.49
N THR A 298 16.47 17.68 -20.05
CA THR A 298 15.60 18.32 -21.05
C THR A 298 14.70 19.37 -20.42
N PHE A 299 14.22 19.11 -19.20
CA PHE A 299 13.38 20.05 -18.46
C PHE A 299 14.25 20.85 -17.50
N GLY A 300 14.05 22.17 -17.46
CA GLY A 300 14.71 23.01 -16.45
C GLY A 300 14.09 22.79 -15.06
N PRO A 301 14.85 22.96 -13.97
CA PRO A 301 14.28 23.00 -12.63
C PRO A 301 13.32 24.18 -12.50
N TYR A 302 12.17 23.98 -11.87
CA TYR A 302 11.16 25.03 -11.69
C TYR A 302 11.37 25.82 -10.39
N SER A 303 12.53 25.70 -9.74
CA SER A 303 12.78 26.28 -8.42
C SER A 303 14.25 26.70 -8.22
N PRO A 304 14.50 27.74 -7.41
CA PRO A 304 15.86 28.15 -6.98
C PRO A 304 16.73 27.01 -6.40
N ASN A 305 16.11 25.92 -5.92
CA ASN A 305 16.79 24.79 -5.28
C ASN A 305 17.00 23.57 -6.21
N ASN A 306 16.86 23.73 -7.52
CA ASN A 306 17.03 22.65 -8.51
C ASN A 306 16.03 21.47 -8.37
N ASN A 307 14.84 21.73 -7.83
CA ASN A 307 13.78 20.71 -7.64
C ASN A 307 12.81 20.65 -8.82
N TYR A 308 12.30 19.44 -9.10
CA TYR A 308 11.25 19.17 -10.08
C TYR A 308 9.90 18.94 -9.39
N PHE A 309 8.82 19.25 -10.07
CA PHE A 309 7.44 19.03 -9.62
C PHE A 309 6.70 18.25 -10.70
N PHE A 310 5.86 17.30 -10.30
CA PHE A 310 5.00 16.61 -11.26
C PHE A 310 4.10 17.63 -11.99
N PRO A 311 3.90 17.51 -13.32
CA PRO A 311 3.07 18.43 -14.07
C PRO A 311 1.63 18.46 -13.54
N THR A 312 1.09 19.65 -13.32
CA THR A 312 -0.31 19.87 -12.86
C THR A 312 -1.11 20.77 -13.80
N THR A 313 -0.48 21.28 -14.87
CA THR A 313 -1.09 22.20 -15.82
C THR A 313 -0.76 21.81 -17.25
N GLN A 314 -1.56 22.27 -18.21
CA GLN A 314 -1.29 22.05 -19.64
C GLN A 314 0.08 22.62 -20.05
N SER A 315 0.46 23.78 -19.50
CA SER A 315 1.74 24.42 -19.80
C SER A 315 2.94 23.54 -19.38
N GLN A 316 2.85 22.91 -18.20
CA GLN A 316 3.88 21.99 -17.71
C GLN A 316 3.88 20.65 -18.45
N LEU A 317 2.72 20.21 -18.97
CA LEU A 317 2.59 18.98 -19.73
C LEU A 317 3.11 19.11 -21.18
N ASN A 318 2.97 20.27 -21.81
CA ASN A 318 3.35 20.50 -23.21
C ASN A 318 4.81 20.09 -23.52
N PRO A 319 5.83 20.44 -22.70
CA PRO A 319 7.19 19.95 -22.90
C PRO A 319 7.32 18.43 -22.84
N VAL A 320 6.56 17.75 -21.97
CA VAL A 320 6.59 16.29 -21.86
C VAL A 320 6.02 15.64 -23.13
N ILE A 321 4.93 16.19 -23.67
CA ILE A 321 4.34 15.76 -24.94
C ILE A 321 5.35 15.92 -26.08
N ALA A 322 5.99 17.09 -26.17
CA ALA A 322 6.99 17.36 -27.21
C ALA A 322 8.20 16.43 -27.09
N TYR A 323 8.65 16.15 -25.86
CA TYR A 323 9.76 15.22 -25.61
C TYR A 323 9.39 13.79 -26.02
N ALA A 324 8.22 13.28 -25.62
CA ALA A 324 7.73 11.97 -26.04
C ALA A 324 7.64 11.86 -27.57
N ALA A 325 7.09 12.87 -28.23
CA ALA A 325 7.01 12.93 -29.69
C ALA A 325 8.40 12.89 -30.35
N SER A 326 9.40 13.56 -29.77
CA SER A 326 10.80 13.51 -30.25
C SER A 326 11.44 12.12 -30.15
N LYS A 327 10.88 11.23 -29.32
CA LYS A 327 11.28 9.82 -29.18
C LYS A 327 10.36 8.86 -29.94
N GLY A 328 9.43 9.38 -30.74
CA GLY A 328 8.50 8.59 -31.54
C GLY A 328 7.29 8.05 -30.77
N SER A 329 6.99 8.60 -29.58
CA SER A 329 5.87 8.16 -28.74
C SER A 329 4.77 9.23 -28.64
N SER A 330 3.53 8.78 -28.66
CA SER A 330 2.35 9.60 -28.35
C SER A 330 1.86 9.32 -26.94
N LEU A 331 1.30 10.32 -26.27
CA LEU A 331 0.70 10.21 -24.94
C LEU A 331 -0.84 10.31 -25.06
N PRO A 332 -1.55 9.20 -25.34
CA PRO A 332 -2.99 9.23 -25.62
C PRO A 332 -3.80 9.76 -24.43
N ASP A 333 -3.48 9.34 -23.20
CA ASP A 333 -4.17 9.71 -21.97
C ASP A 333 -3.45 10.76 -21.16
N ARG A 334 -2.72 11.65 -21.82
CA ARG A 334 -1.99 12.74 -21.17
C ARG A 334 -2.86 13.63 -20.26
N ILE A 335 -4.19 13.61 -20.42
CA ILE A 335 -5.14 14.31 -19.54
C ILE A 335 -5.20 13.71 -18.12
N ALA A 336 -4.82 12.44 -17.95
CA ALA A 336 -4.67 11.79 -16.65
C ALA A 336 -3.48 12.36 -15.84
N LEU A 337 -2.55 13.07 -16.50
CA LEU A 337 -1.26 13.51 -15.98
C LEU A 337 -0.40 12.33 -15.52
N THR A 338 0.48 12.52 -14.54
CA THR A 338 1.40 11.46 -14.08
C THR A 338 0.66 10.51 -13.15
N ILE A 339 0.75 9.21 -13.42
CA ILE A 339 0.14 8.16 -12.60
C ILE A 339 1.20 7.16 -12.15
N GLU A 340 1.19 6.85 -10.86
CA GLU A 340 1.93 5.76 -10.23
C GLU A 340 0.92 4.82 -9.57
N LEU A 341 1.06 3.52 -9.83
CA LEU A 341 0.19 2.47 -9.35
C LEU A 341 0.98 1.48 -8.51
N LYS A 342 0.33 0.96 -7.49
CA LYS A 342 0.76 -0.25 -6.80
C LYS A 342 -0.41 -1.21 -6.72
N THR A 343 -0.21 -2.48 -7.00
CA THR A 343 -1.28 -3.49 -6.96
C THR A 343 -0.83 -4.70 -6.15
N ALA A 344 -1.76 -5.36 -5.48
CA ALA A 344 -1.55 -6.55 -4.66
C ALA A 344 -2.43 -7.70 -5.15
N TRP A 345 -1.86 -8.91 -5.20
CA TRP A 345 -2.42 -10.05 -5.91
C TRP A 345 -2.24 -11.36 -5.15
N ILE A 346 -3.22 -12.26 -5.22
CA ILE A 346 -3.11 -13.63 -4.67
C ILE A 346 -3.45 -14.67 -5.73
N ASP A 347 -2.89 -15.87 -5.59
CA ASP A 347 -3.22 -16.99 -6.48
C ASP A 347 -4.71 -17.35 -6.35
N THR A 348 -5.38 -17.54 -7.49
CA THR A 348 -6.78 -17.94 -7.54
C THR A 348 -7.00 -19.38 -7.06
N VAL A 349 -5.96 -20.21 -7.08
CA VAL A 349 -6.00 -21.57 -6.54
C VAL A 349 -6.34 -21.53 -5.05
N GLY A 350 -7.36 -22.29 -4.67
CA GLY A 350 -7.82 -22.39 -3.27
C GLY A 350 -8.81 -21.31 -2.81
N LEU A 351 -9.15 -20.31 -3.63
CA LEU A 351 -10.21 -19.34 -3.29
C LEU A 351 -11.56 -20.02 -3.02
N SER A 352 -11.92 -21.00 -3.84
CA SER A 352 -13.18 -21.75 -3.66
C SER A 352 -13.22 -22.53 -2.34
N ALA A 353 -12.07 -22.96 -1.81
CA ALA A 353 -12.00 -23.59 -0.49
C ALA A 353 -12.26 -22.60 0.67
N LEU A 354 -12.03 -21.30 0.43
CA LEU A 354 -12.45 -20.22 1.32
C LEU A 354 -13.92 -19.81 1.09
N GLY A 355 -14.59 -20.46 0.13
CA GLY A 355 -15.95 -20.11 -0.31
C GLY A 355 -16.03 -18.81 -1.11
N LEU A 356 -14.90 -18.38 -1.70
CA LEU A 356 -14.78 -17.23 -2.59
C LEU A 356 -14.79 -17.68 -4.06
N ASN A 357 -15.39 -16.88 -4.94
CA ASN A 357 -15.47 -17.16 -6.36
C ASN A 357 -14.40 -16.37 -7.13
N PRO A 358 -13.46 -17.02 -7.83
CA PRO A 358 -12.44 -16.33 -8.63
C PRO A 358 -13.00 -15.34 -9.67
N ASN A 359 -14.20 -15.57 -10.20
CA ASN A 359 -14.82 -14.68 -11.18
C ASN A 359 -15.31 -13.35 -10.60
N ASP A 360 -15.34 -13.22 -9.27
CA ASP A 360 -15.69 -11.97 -8.60
C ASP A 360 -14.48 -11.00 -8.54
N PHE A 361 -13.28 -11.46 -8.95
CA PHE A 361 -12.06 -10.66 -8.92
C PHE A 361 -11.64 -10.22 -10.32
N ILE A 362 -10.98 -9.06 -10.39
CA ILE A 362 -10.14 -8.71 -11.53
C ILE A 362 -8.95 -9.67 -11.51
N THR A 363 -8.73 -10.39 -12.62
CA THR A 363 -7.69 -11.42 -12.71
C THR A 363 -6.72 -11.18 -13.85
N VAL A 364 -5.47 -11.55 -13.63
CA VAL A 364 -4.40 -11.50 -14.64
C VAL A 364 -3.62 -12.80 -14.62
N THR A 365 -3.05 -13.16 -15.76
CA THR A 365 -2.01 -14.19 -15.82
C THR A 365 -0.66 -13.56 -15.50
N ALA A 366 0.10 -14.16 -14.58
CA ALA A 366 1.39 -13.64 -14.15
C ALA A 366 2.45 -14.72 -14.03
N SER A 367 3.70 -14.34 -14.26
CA SER A 367 4.88 -15.14 -13.93
C SER A 367 5.35 -14.75 -12.54
N VAL A 368 5.41 -15.72 -11.62
CA VAL A 368 5.79 -15.50 -10.23
C VAL A 368 6.90 -16.48 -9.81
N PRO A 369 7.77 -16.12 -8.86
CA PRO A 369 8.79 -17.04 -8.37
C PRO A 369 8.19 -18.28 -7.71
N ASP A 370 8.77 -19.45 -7.98
CA ASP A 370 8.39 -20.69 -7.33
C ASP A 370 9.31 -20.99 -6.13
N TYR A 371 8.75 -21.68 -5.12
CA TYR A 371 9.39 -21.89 -3.82
C TYR A 371 9.34 -23.36 -3.41
N ASN A 372 10.48 -23.89 -2.96
CA ASN A 372 10.52 -25.16 -2.22
C ASN A 372 9.98 -24.93 -0.81
N LYS A 373 8.79 -25.50 -0.55
CA LYS A 373 8.06 -25.37 0.72
C LYS A 373 8.19 -26.59 1.63
N SER A 374 9.12 -27.51 1.34
CA SER A 374 9.31 -28.75 2.12
C SER A 374 9.66 -28.49 3.59
N ASN A 375 10.34 -27.38 3.87
CA ASN A 375 10.55 -26.91 5.24
C ASN A 375 9.44 -25.91 5.61
N PRO A 376 8.58 -26.21 6.60
CA PRO A 376 7.47 -25.33 6.96
C PRO A 376 7.90 -24.00 7.60
N LYS A 377 9.18 -23.86 7.96
CA LYS A 377 9.75 -22.66 8.60
C LYS A 377 10.60 -21.81 7.67
N LEU A 378 11.00 -22.35 6.51
CA LEU A 378 11.90 -21.70 5.55
C LEU A 378 11.54 -22.13 4.13
N TRP A 379 11.12 -21.18 3.31
CA TRP A 379 10.87 -21.38 1.89
C TRP A 379 11.99 -20.76 1.07
N ILE A 380 12.61 -21.58 0.23
CA ILE A 380 13.75 -21.19 -0.61
C ILE A 380 13.26 -21.19 -2.06
N PRO A 381 13.52 -20.15 -2.86
CA PRO A 381 13.13 -20.17 -4.26
C PRO A 381 13.79 -21.33 -5.00
N THR A 382 13.08 -21.90 -5.97
CA THR A 382 13.61 -22.97 -6.82
C THR A 382 14.55 -22.44 -7.89
N GLY A 383 14.61 -21.12 -8.09
CA GLY A 383 15.29 -20.47 -9.22
C GLY A 383 14.46 -20.51 -10.51
N GLN A 384 13.23 -21.02 -10.45
CA GLN A 384 12.28 -21.05 -11.56
C GLN A 384 11.08 -20.16 -11.25
N ASN A 385 10.44 -19.67 -12.31
CA ASN A 385 9.13 -19.04 -12.21
C ASN A 385 8.04 -20.02 -12.64
N LYS A 386 6.84 -19.82 -12.09
CA LYS A 386 5.62 -20.49 -12.54
C LYS A 386 4.63 -19.47 -13.06
N THR A 387 3.82 -19.89 -14.03
CA THR A 387 2.71 -19.08 -14.54
C THR A 387 1.45 -19.43 -13.74
N VAL A 388 0.78 -18.40 -13.22
CA VAL A 388 -0.43 -18.54 -12.39
C VAL A 388 -1.45 -17.48 -12.76
N THR A 389 -2.73 -17.76 -12.49
CA THR A 389 -3.78 -16.75 -12.56
C THR A 389 -3.94 -16.12 -11.18
N LEU A 390 -3.72 -14.82 -11.10
CA LEU A 390 -3.84 -14.08 -9.85
C LEU A 390 -5.11 -13.22 -9.83
N ALA A 391 -5.66 -13.05 -8.63
CA ALA A 391 -6.79 -12.17 -8.32
C ALA A 391 -6.31 -10.90 -7.62
N MET A 392 -6.75 -9.73 -8.08
CA MET A 392 -6.40 -8.44 -7.48
C MET A 392 -7.13 -8.29 -6.15
N VAL A 393 -6.39 -8.00 -5.09
CA VAL A 393 -6.94 -7.79 -3.74
C VAL A 393 -6.79 -6.35 -3.27
N GLY A 394 -5.84 -5.59 -3.79
CA GLY A 394 -5.69 -4.18 -3.43
C GLY A 394 -5.00 -3.37 -4.53
N MET A 395 -5.30 -2.08 -4.58
CA MET A 395 -4.73 -1.15 -5.56
C MET A 395 -4.55 0.24 -4.96
N HIS A 396 -3.37 0.81 -5.12
CA HIS A 396 -3.09 2.23 -4.93
C HIS A 396 -3.03 2.92 -6.27
N ILE A 397 -3.66 4.08 -6.33
CA ILE A 397 -3.67 4.97 -7.49
C ILE A 397 -3.18 6.32 -6.99
N VAL A 398 -1.99 6.71 -7.44
CA VAL A 398 -1.36 7.97 -7.08
C VAL A 398 -1.20 8.80 -8.34
N GLY A 399 -1.73 10.02 -8.37
CA GLY A 399 -1.68 10.83 -9.58
C GLY A 399 -1.70 12.34 -9.36
N SER A 400 -0.95 13.07 -10.19
CA SER A 400 -0.95 14.54 -10.12
C SER A 400 -2.25 15.10 -10.67
N VAL A 401 -2.79 16.13 -10.00
CA VAL A 401 -3.99 16.86 -10.43
C VAL A 401 -3.75 18.37 -10.34
N ALA A 402 -4.62 19.18 -10.94
CA ALA A 402 -4.46 20.63 -10.97
C ALA A 402 -4.23 21.22 -9.56
N GLY A 403 -3.05 21.82 -9.35
CA GLY A 403 -2.63 22.41 -8.08
C GLY A 403 -2.04 21.42 -7.05
N HIS A 404 -1.91 20.14 -7.39
CA HIS A 404 -1.44 19.07 -6.49
C HIS A 404 -0.30 18.26 -7.11
N SER A 405 0.93 18.76 -6.99
CA SER A 405 2.14 18.09 -7.46
C SER A 405 2.66 17.03 -6.49
N GLU A 406 2.15 16.97 -5.26
CA GLU A 406 2.31 15.86 -4.32
C GLU A 406 1.50 14.63 -4.72
N MET A 407 0.58 14.81 -5.67
CA MET A 407 -0.38 13.81 -6.15
C MET A 407 -1.53 13.54 -5.16
N ALA A 408 -2.68 13.09 -5.69
CA ALA A 408 -3.77 12.52 -4.91
C ALA A 408 -3.54 11.02 -4.76
N TRP A 409 -3.73 10.47 -3.55
CA TRP A 409 -3.38 9.10 -3.19
C TRP A 409 -4.64 8.33 -2.82
N ALA A 410 -5.17 7.54 -3.76
CA ALA A 410 -6.37 6.75 -3.59
C ALA A 410 -6.05 5.27 -3.35
N THR A 411 -6.83 4.63 -2.48
CA THR A 411 -6.67 3.20 -2.14
C THR A 411 -7.98 2.46 -2.36
N PHE A 412 -7.88 1.30 -3.02
CA PHE A 412 -8.98 0.38 -3.29
C PHE A 412 -8.69 -1.00 -2.73
N GLU A 413 -9.73 -1.65 -2.23
CA GLU A 413 -9.67 -3.02 -1.71
C GLU A 413 -10.85 -3.87 -2.19
N HIS A 414 -10.59 -5.16 -2.39
CA HIS A 414 -11.67 -6.12 -2.66
C HIS A 414 -12.53 -6.31 -1.40
N VAL A 415 -13.87 -6.36 -1.57
CA VAL A 415 -14.85 -6.45 -0.48
C VAL A 415 -14.77 -7.74 0.36
N THR A 416 -13.91 -8.68 0.00
CA THR A 416 -13.71 -9.94 0.73
C THR A 416 -12.31 -10.06 1.35
N ASN A 417 -11.52 -8.99 1.40
CA ASN A 417 -10.17 -9.03 1.96
C ASN A 417 -10.18 -9.40 3.45
N THR A 418 -10.75 -8.53 4.27
CA THR A 418 -10.72 -8.62 5.75
C THR A 418 -11.97 -8.01 6.36
N PRO A 419 -12.31 -8.36 7.62
CA PRO A 419 -13.16 -7.49 8.43
C PRO A 419 -12.51 -6.12 8.63
N SER A 420 -13.30 -5.12 9.02
CA SER A 420 -12.82 -3.81 9.47
C SER A 420 -13.13 -3.60 10.95
N SER A 421 -12.39 -2.70 11.59
CA SER A 421 -12.80 -2.12 12.87
C SER A 421 -14.15 -1.42 12.75
N GLY A 422 -14.84 -1.25 13.88
CA GLY A 422 -16.10 -0.53 13.93
C GLY A 422 -15.93 0.95 13.59
N TYR A 423 -16.92 1.54 12.94
CA TYR A 423 -16.89 2.93 12.48
C TYR A 423 -18.26 3.61 12.59
N GLN A 424 -18.27 4.93 12.44
CA GLN A 424 -19.48 5.75 12.49
C GLN A 424 -19.55 6.67 11.27
N TYR A 425 -20.77 7.00 10.85
CA TYR A 425 -21.04 7.90 9.73
C TYR A 425 -22.40 8.60 9.95
N THR A 426 -22.59 9.76 9.34
CA THR A 426 -23.89 10.43 9.25
C THR A 426 -24.76 9.78 8.19
N ASN A 427 -25.96 9.35 8.57
CA ASN A 427 -26.95 8.78 7.66
C ASN A 427 -27.79 9.85 6.94
N ASN A 428 -28.59 9.42 5.96
CA ASN A 428 -29.43 10.29 5.14
C ASN A 428 -30.56 11.02 5.90
N GLN A 429 -30.78 10.70 7.17
CA GLN A 429 -31.68 11.43 8.07
C GLN A 429 -30.95 12.47 8.93
N GLY A 430 -29.62 12.59 8.78
CA GLY A 430 -28.77 13.50 9.56
C GLY A 430 -28.34 12.96 10.92
N GLY A 431 -28.65 11.70 11.25
CA GLY A 431 -28.25 11.06 12.50
C GLY A 431 -26.94 10.27 12.37
N THR A 432 -26.27 10.01 13.50
CA THR A 432 -25.09 9.12 13.52
C THR A 432 -25.51 7.66 13.50
N SER A 433 -25.03 6.93 12.51
CA SER A 433 -25.13 5.47 12.42
C SER A 433 -23.79 4.84 12.83
N THR A 434 -23.85 3.72 13.56
CA THR A 434 -22.67 2.96 14.01
C THR A 434 -22.66 1.60 13.32
N VAL A 435 -21.52 1.25 12.73
CA VAL A 435 -21.25 -0.09 12.20
C VAL A 435 -20.28 -0.78 13.16
N PRO A 436 -20.66 -1.92 13.77
CA PRO A 436 -19.76 -2.66 14.64
C PRO A 436 -18.61 -3.28 13.85
N GLN A 437 -17.54 -3.66 14.54
CA GLN A 437 -16.45 -4.43 13.93
C GLN A 437 -16.99 -5.71 13.28
N GLY A 438 -16.51 -6.03 12.09
CA GLY A 438 -16.81 -7.30 11.44
C GLY A 438 -16.21 -8.48 12.22
N GLN A 439 -17.02 -9.50 12.54
CA GLN A 439 -16.57 -10.67 13.32
C GLN A 439 -16.71 -12.01 12.58
N ALA A 440 -17.56 -12.08 11.56
CA ALA A 440 -17.83 -13.27 10.77
C ALA A 440 -17.76 -12.94 9.27
N GLY A 441 -17.38 -13.91 8.44
CA GLY A 441 -17.34 -13.75 6.99
C GLY A 441 -16.34 -14.68 6.33
N LYS A 442 -16.49 -14.84 5.01
CA LYS A 442 -15.52 -15.55 4.17
C LYS A 442 -14.44 -14.56 3.75
N TRP A 443 -13.33 -14.53 4.46
CA TRP A 443 -12.27 -13.55 4.22
C TRP A 443 -11.06 -14.18 3.54
N ALA A 444 -10.44 -13.43 2.62
CA ALA A 444 -9.18 -13.83 1.99
C ALA A 444 -8.01 -13.78 2.97
N PHE A 445 -8.06 -12.89 3.97
CA PHE A 445 -6.96 -12.65 4.92
C PHE A 445 -7.34 -12.76 6.40
N ALA A 446 -8.53 -13.26 6.75
CA ALA A 446 -8.92 -13.47 8.14
C ALA A 446 -9.63 -14.81 8.34
N SER A 447 -9.29 -15.51 9.42
CA SER A 447 -10.03 -16.69 9.85
C SER A 447 -11.32 -16.31 10.59
N PRO A 448 -12.38 -17.13 10.48
CA PRO A 448 -13.56 -16.96 11.33
C PRO A 448 -13.17 -17.02 12.82
N GLY A 449 -13.56 -16.00 13.59
CA GLY A 449 -13.29 -15.95 15.03
C GLY A 449 -11.89 -15.49 15.43
N ALA A 450 -11.10 -14.91 14.51
CA ALA A 450 -9.84 -14.27 14.86
C ALA A 450 -10.03 -13.18 15.94
N THR A 451 -9.17 -13.18 16.95
CA THR A 451 -9.17 -12.19 18.04
C THR A 451 -7.91 -11.32 18.06
N THR A 452 -6.87 -11.75 17.35
CA THR A 452 -5.60 -11.04 17.20
C THR A 452 -5.37 -10.81 15.72
N TYR A 453 -5.11 -9.56 15.34
CA TYR A 453 -5.00 -9.15 13.94
C TYR A 453 -3.65 -8.48 13.65
N ASN A 454 -3.27 -8.46 12.38
CA ASN A 454 -2.13 -7.73 11.83
C ASN A 454 -0.80 -8.13 12.51
N VAL A 455 -0.64 -9.41 12.84
CA VAL A 455 0.62 -9.94 13.39
C VAL A 455 1.43 -10.58 12.27
N GLN A 456 2.60 -10.02 11.99
CA GLN A 456 3.54 -10.55 11.00
C GLN A 456 3.93 -12.00 11.32
N LYS A 457 3.62 -12.93 10.42
CA LYS A 457 3.90 -14.38 10.59
C LYS A 457 5.02 -14.92 9.72
N ALA A 458 5.41 -14.17 8.70
CA ALA A 458 6.47 -14.53 7.77
C ALA A 458 7.27 -13.29 7.35
N ASN A 459 8.55 -13.50 7.08
CA ASN A 459 9.53 -12.46 6.79
C ASN A 459 10.52 -12.90 5.72
N TYR A 460 11.17 -11.95 5.08
CA TYR A 460 12.44 -12.21 4.40
C TYR A 460 13.57 -12.34 5.41
N LEU A 461 14.30 -13.46 5.34
CA LEU A 461 15.52 -13.68 6.12
C LEU A 461 16.76 -13.14 5.37
N ALA A 462 16.73 -13.26 4.05
CA ALA A 462 17.62 -12.67 3.06
C ALA A 462 16.89 -12.84 1.73
N PRO A 463 16.33 -11.77 1.11
CA PRO A 463 15.67 -11.90 -0.18
C PRO A 463 16.58 -12.68 -1.14
N PRO A 464 16.09 -13.76 -1.78
CA PRO A 464 14.68 -14.11 -1.99
C PRO A 464 14.03 -15.13 -1.01
N ASN A 465 14.72 -15.59 0.05
CA ASN A 465 14.22 -16.61 0.99
C ASN A 465 13.19 -16.06 1.98
N ILE A 466 12.15 -16.85 2.26
CA ILE A 466 11.07 -16.52 3.21
C ILE A 466 11.20 -17.42 4.43
N GLN A 467 11.10 -16.85 5.63
CA GLN A 467 11.14 -17.56 6.90
C GLN A 467 9.90 -17.23 7.72
N GLY A 468 9.47 -18.16 8.58
CA GLY A 468 8.47 -17.85 9.61
C GLY A 468 8.99 -16.83 10.60
N GLN A 469 8.09 -16.19 11.35
CA GLN A 469 8.47 -15.23 12.38
C GLN A 469 9.37 -15.89 13.44
N THR A 470 10.48 -15.24 13.79
CA THR A 470 11.40 -15.67 14.83
C THR A 470 11.13 -14.91 16.13
N GLN A 471 11.04 -15.63 17.25
CA GLN A 471 10.97 -15.06 18.60
C GLN A 471 12.01 -15.76 19.48
N GLY A 472 13.07 -15.04 19.87
CA GLY A 472 14.23 -15.65 20.54
C GLY A 472 14.96 -16.61 19.60
N SER A 473 15.18 -17.86 20.03
CA SER A 473 15.80 -18.92 19.21
C SER A 473 14.80 -19.76 18.41
N ALA A 474 13.49 -19.52 18.57
CA ALA A 474 12.45 -20.32 17.94
C ALA A 474 11.92 -19.62 16.67
N THR A 475 12.04 -20.29 15.53
CA THR A 475 11.35 -19.92 14.29
C THR A 475 10.01 -20.65 14.22
N SER A 476 8.94 -19.89 14.02
CA SER A 476 7.58 -20.41 13.80
C SER A 476 7.42 -20.95 12.36
N ASN A 477 6.32 -21.67 12.12
CA ASN A 477 5.97 -22.06 10.76
C ASN A 477 5.49 -20.83 9.98
N ILE A 478 5.74 -20.83 8.67
CA ILE A 478 5.17 -19.86 7.74
C ILE A 478 3.66 -20.14 7.64
N THR A 479 2.85 -19.20 8.11
CA THR A 479 1.39 -19.30 8.11
C THR A 479 0.74 -17.97 7.71
N PRO A 480 -0.50 -17.99 7.22
CA PRO A 480 -1.29 -16.76 7.03
C PRO A 480 -1.42 -15.95 8.31
N SER A 481 -1.39 -14.62 8.16
CA SER A 481 -1.71 -13.68 9.23
C SER A 481 -3.20 -13.38 9.19
N ASP A 482 -3.88 -13.43 10.34
CA ASP A 482 -5.23 -12.87 10.44
C ASP A 482 -5.13 -11.34 10.37
N THR A 483 -5.82 -10.75 9.41
CA THR A 483 -5.69 -9.33 9.06
C THR A 483 -7.01 -8.60 9.24
N MET A 484 -6.96 -7.35 9.68
CA MET A 484 -8.11 -6.46 9.81
C MET A 484 -7.74 -5.05 9.35
N LEU A 485 -8.66 -4.41 8.64
CA LEU A 485 -8.57 -2.99 8.34
C LEU A 485 -8.90 -2.17 9.61
N LEU A 486 -7.87 -1.57 10.24
CA LEU A 486 -8.03 -0.88 11.53
C LEU A 486 -8.79 0.45 11.41
N LYS A 487 -8.68 1.10 10.26
CA LYS A 487 -9.30 2.41 9.99
C LYS A 487 -10.12 2.24 8.72
N ALA A 488 -11.38 1.83 8.90
CA ALA A 488 -12.24 1.31 7.83
C ALA A 488 -12.31 2.20 6.59
N TRP A 489 -12.28 3.52 6.79
CA TRP A 489 -12.30 4.53 5.74
C TRP A 489 -11.11 5.50 5.86
N GLY A 490 -9.97 5.00 6.33
CA GLY A 490 -8.70 5.74 6.38
C GLY A 490 -8.65 6.94 7.32
N THR A 491 -9.62 7.12 8.23
CA THR A 491 -9.59 8.14 9.29
C THR A 491 -9.58 7.49 10.67
N GLY A 492 -8.83 8.05 11.61
CA GLY A 492 -8.74 7.58 12.98
C GLY A 492 -10.03 7.83 13.79
N SER A 493 -10.44 6.89 14.63
CA SER A 493 -11.72 6.90 15.36
C SER A 493 -11.89 8.04 16.37
N ASN A 494 -10.79 8.68 16.79
CA ASN A 494 -10.78 9.84 17.66
C ASN A 494 -10.46 11.16 16.92
N ALA A 495 -10.46 11.15 15.58
CA ALA A 495 -10.37 12.37 14.78
C ALA A 495 -11.60 13.24 14.97
N SER A 496 -11.44 14.57 15.00
CA SER A 496 -12.57 15.50 15.03
C SER A 496 -13.48 15.36 13.81
N ASN A 497 -12.92 15.01 12.65
CA ASN A 497 -13.64 14.86 11.39
C ASN A 497 -14.02 13.41 11.07
N PHE A 498 -13.80 12.45 11.99
CA PHE A 498 -13.98 11.01 11.74
C PHE A 498 -15.31 10.66 11.08
N ILE A 499 -16.42 11.19 11.60
CA ILE A 499 -17.76 10.90 11.05
C ILE A 499 -17.95 11.56 9.68
N LYS A 500 -17.47 12.79 9.48
CA LYS A 500 -17.59 13.53 8.21
C LYS A 500 -16.84 12.81 7.09
N GLU A 501 -15.56 12.52 7.30
CA GLU A 501 -14.69 11.90 6.29
C GLU A 501 -15.18 10.49 5.93
N ASN A 502 -15.59 9.69 6.92
CA ASN A 502 -16.22 8.39 6.64
C ASN A 502 -17.50 8.57 5.79
N THR A 503 -18.37 9.52 6.13
CA THR A 503 -19.60 9.78 5.36
C THR A 503 -19.29 10.18 3.92
N GLU A 504 -18.28 11.02 3.70
CA GLU A 504 -17.89 11.46 2.36
C GLU A 504 -17.45 10.27 1.49
N VAL A 505 -16.54 9.43 2.00
CA VAL A 505 -16.06 8.23 1.27
C VAL A 505 -17.19 7.24 1.05
N ILE A 506 -17.97 6.89 2.08
CA ILE A 506 -19.10 5.94 1.97
C ILE A 506 -20.13 6.46 0.96
N SER A 507 -20.44 7.76 0.97
CA SER A 507 -21.42 8.33 0.04
C SER A 507 -20.94 8.32 -1.41
N SER A 508 -19.64 8.56 -1.64
CA SER A 508 -19.00 8.42 -2.95
C SER A 508 -19.11 6.97 -3.43
N ASP A 509 -18.61 6.01 -2.66
CA ASP A 509 -18.63 4.59 -3.00
C ASP A 509 -20.05 4.07 -3.23
N SER A 510 -20.97 4.32 -2.30
CA SER A 510 -22.36 3.87 -2.44
C SER A 510 -23.01 4.44 -3.70
N SER A 511 -22.72 5.71 -4.04
CA SER A 511 -23.28 6.31 -5.26
C SER A 511 -22.70 5.67 -6.52
N VAL A 512 -21.42 5.35 -6.56
CA VAL A 512 -20.76 4.72 -7.72
C VAL A 512 -21.23 3.27 -7.89
N LEU A 513 -21.18 2.48 -6.81
CA LEU A 513 -21.51 1.06 -6.82
C LEU A 513 -22.97 0.79 -7.22
N THR A 514 -23.90 1.66 -6.81
CA THR A 514 -25.33 1.53 -7.17
C THR A 514 -25.62 1.85 -8.63
N GLN A 515 -24.69 2.49 -9.33
CA GLN A 515 -24.84 2.87 -10.75
C GLN A 515 -24.11 1.93 -11.70
N LEU A 516 -23.21 1.07 -11.20
CA LEU A 516 -22.59 0.01 -11.98
C LEU A 516 -23.64 -1.03 -12.42
N ILE A 517 -23.47 -1.55 -13.64
CA ILE A 517 -24.37 -2.58 -14.17
C ILE A 517 -24.15 -3.88 -13.38
N HIS A 518 -25.24 -4.57 -13.06
CA HIS A 518 -25.17 -5.84 -12.35
C HIS A 518 -24.24 -6.84 -13.07
N GLY A 519 -23.31 -7.43 -12.33
CA GLY A 519 -22.28 -8.34 -12.85
C GLY A 519 -20.97 -7.66 -13.23
N ASP A 520 -20.87 -6.33 -13.10
CA ASP A 520 -19.60 -5.62 -13.28
C ASP A 520 -18.64 -6.00 -12.16
N VAL A 521 -17.48 -6.56 -12.51
CA VAL A 521 -16.51 -7.08 -11.53
C VAL A 521 -15.92 -5.96 -10.66
N ARG A 522 -15.91 -4.72 -11.18
CA ARG A 522 -15.40 -3.54 -10.46
C ARG A 522 -16.29 -3.18 -9.27
N ALA A 523 -17.54 -3.66 -9.23
CA ALA A 523 -18.44 -3.47 -8.09
C ALA A 523 -18.00 -4.26 -6.84
N ASN A 524 -17.03 -5.17 -6.96
CA ASN A 524 -16.46 -5.91 -5.83
C ASN A 524 -15.24 -5.20 -5.20
N TYR A 525 -14.96 -3.97 -5.60
CA TYR A 525 -13.86 -3.15 -5.08
C TYR A 525 -14.40 -1.83 -4.53
N ILE A 526 -13.92 -1.45 -3.34
CA ILE A 526 -14.34 -0.24 -2.63
C ILE A 526 -13.15 0.69 -2.42
N MET A 527 -13.39 2.00 -2.44
CA MET A 527 -12.38 3.00 -2.13
C MET A 527 -12.32 3.17 -0.61
N THR A 528 -11.22 2.75 0.02
CA THR A 528 -11.05 2.94 1.48
C THR A 528 -10.68 4.39 1.83
N GLY A 529 -10.29 5.19 0.83
CA GLY A 529 -10.07 6.62 1.01
C GLY A 529 -9.18 7.25 -0.06
N VAL A 530 -9.00 8.57 0.07
CA VAL A 530 -8.07 9.39 -0.71
C VAL A 530 -7.43 10.40 0.23
N THR A 531 -6.10 10.56 0.14
CA THR A 531 -5.36 11.59 0.89
C THR A 531 -4.51 12.46 -0.04
N TRP A 532 -4.35 13.72 0.34
CA TRP A 532 -3.56 14.74 -0.37
C TRP A 532 -3.12 15.83 0.62
N THR A 533 -2.35 16.81 0.16
CA THR A 533 -1.90 17.93 1.02
C THR A 533 -2.65 19.23 0.73
N ILE A 534 -2.73 20.10 1.73
CA ILE A 534 -3.27 21.46 1.56
C ILE A 534 -2.53 22.18 0.43
N LYS A 535 -3.25 22.54 -0.65
CA LYS A 535 -2.76 23.31 -1.80
C LYS A 535 -1.56 22.68 -2.52
N GLY A 536 -1.43 21.35 -2.47
CA GLY A 536 -0.32 20.65 -3.10
C GLY A 536 1.04 20.94 -2.50
N GLN A 537 1.06 21.30 -1.22
CA GLN A 537 2.25 21.70 -0.51
C GLN A 537 3.08 20.50 -0.05
N THR A 538 4.35 20.78 0.20
CA THR A 538 5.31 19.85 0.80
C THR A 538 4.72 19.19 2.03
N VAL A 539 4.84 17.86 2.11
CA VAL A 539 4.45 17.06 3.28
C VAL A 539 5.18 17.60 4.52
N GLU A 540 4.41 18.02 5.52
CA GLU A 540 4.97 18.55 6.77
C GLU A 540 5.11 17.44 7.82
N ASN A 541 6.18 17.49 8.61
CA ASN A 541 6.29 16.59 9.76
C ASN A 541 5.22 16.94 10.82
N PRO A 542 4.79 15.97 11.65
CA PRO A 542 3.94 16.24 12.80
C PRO A 542 4.54 17.35 13.69
N ALA A 543 3.70 18.23 14.22
CA ALA A 543 4.16 19.18 15.24
C ALA A 543 4.67 18.45 16.50
N PRO A 544 5.57 19.05 17.31
CA PRO A 544 6.00 18.45 18.57
C PRO A 544 4.82 18.01 19.44
N GLY A 545 4.77 16.73 19.82
CA GLY A 545 3.68 16.13 20.58
C GLY A 545 2.50 15.60 19.75
N GLN A 546 2.52 15.76 18.43
CA GLN A 546 1.59 15.13 17.48
C GLN A 546 2.26 13.94 16.79
N THR A 547 1.44 12.99 16.35
CA THR A 547 1.88 11.79 15.64
C THR A 547 1.62 11.86 14.14
N GLN A 548 0.76 12.79 13.69
CA GLN A 548 0.38 12.95 12.29
C GLN A 548 0.75 14.34 11.73
N PRO A 549 1.13 14.42 10.45
CA PRO A 549 1.32 15.68 9.72
C PRO A 549 0.12 16.62 9.77
N ASN A 550 0.40 17.92 9.82
CA ASN A 550 -0.65 18.94 9.99
C ASN A 550 -1.30 19.39 8.67
N ASN A 551 -0.71 19.05 7.52
CA ASN A 551 -1.13 19.60 6.24
C ASN A 551 -1.75 18.58 5.29
N GLN A 552 -2.18 17.43 5.81
CA GLN A 552 -2.84 16.37 5.04
C GLN A 552 -4.35 16.43 5.22
N ILE A 553 -5.09 16.25 4.12
CA ILE A 553 -6.55 16.29 4.07
C ILE A 553 -7.07 14.95 3.52
N GLY A 554 -8.36 14.73 3.70
CA GLY A 554 -9.06 13.52 3.34
C GLY A 554 -8.82 12.45 4.39
N THR A 555 -8.69 11.21 3.93
CA THR A 555 -8.48 10.05 4.81
C THR A 555 -7.01 9.97 5.22
N ASN A 556 -6.58 10.85 6.13
CA ASN A 556 -5.19 11.09 6.47
C ASN A 556 -4.51 9.96 7.27
N LEU A 557 -5.13 8.80 7.40
CA LEU A 557 -4.56 7.56 7.93
C LEU A 557 -4.85 6.39 7.01
N LEU A 558 -4.87 6.68 5.71
CA LEU A 558 -5.06 5.71 4.66
C LEU A 558 -3.94 4.68 4.69
N ALA A 559 -4.35 3.43 4.83
CA ALA A 559 -3.53 2.25 4.78
C ALA A 559 -4.43 1.10 4.34
N ASN A 560 -3.92 0.17 3.56
CA ASN A 560 -4.70 -0.97 3.10
C ASN A 560 -4.31 -2.26 3.83
N THR A 561 -5.11 -3.31 3.66
CA THR A 561 -4.90 -4.62 4.31
C THR A 561 -3.76 -5.42 3.71
N THR A 562 -3.22 -5.04 2.55
CA THR A 562 -2.29 -5.89 1.78
C THR A 562 -0.88 -5.33 1.69
N MET A 563 -0.71 -4.03 1.49
CA MET A 563 0.54 -3.29 1.32
C MET A 563 1.01 -2.63 2.62
N GLU A 564 0.10 -2.16 3.48
CA GLU A 564 0.43 -1.52 4.76
C GLU A 564 0.01 -2.34 5.98
N THR A 565 -0.24 -3.65 5.81
CA THR A 565 -0.83 -4.54 6.82
C THR A 565 -0.29 -4.33 8.24
N TYR A 566 1.04 -4.34 8.40
CA TYR A 566 1.70 -4.20 9.70
C TYR A 566 2.16 -2.76 10.01
N GLU A 567 1.85 -1.78 9.13
CA GLU A 567 2.01 -0.32 9.36
C GLU A 567 0.72 0.36 9.85
N GLN A 568 -0.44 -0.30 9.76
CA GLN A 568 -1.73 0.25 10.19
C GLN A 568 -1.79 0.63 11.69
N GLY A 569 -0.83 0.13 12.48
CA GLY A 569 -0.79 0.23 13.93
C GLY A 569 -1.46 -0.97 14.62
N THR A 570 -1.82 -0.77 15.88
CA THR A 570 -2.48 -1.74 16.77
C THR A 570 -3.89 -1.33 17.16
N SER A 571 -4.37 -0.14 16.75
CA SER A 571 -5.72 0.34 17.03
C SER A 571 -6.32 1.20 15.91
N SER A 572 -7.62 1.49 16.02
CA SER A 572 -8.33 2.39 15.10
C SER A 572 -8.11 3.88 15.38
N GLN A 573 -7.33 4.24 16.41
CA GLN A 573 -7.13 5.63 16.81
C GLN A 573 -6.11 6.35 15.92
N MET A 574 -6.20 7.68 15.86
CA MET A 574 -5.37 8.52 15.00
C MET A 574 -3.89 8.54 15.39
N ASN A 575 -3.60 8.42 16.68
CA ASN A 575 -2.26 8.44 17.24
C ASN A 575 -1.53 7.08 17.15
N ASN A 576 -1.99 6.19 16.29
CA ASN A 576 -1.55 4.82 16.21
C ASN A 576 -1.54 4.36 14.74
N GLY A 577 -0.37 4.02 14.21
CA GLY A 577 -0.16 3.73 12.79
C GLY A 577 0.31 4.94 11.97
N THR A 578 0.68 4.68 10.73
CA THR A 578 1.18 5.66 9.76
C THR A 578 0.23 5.78 8.56
N ASN A 579 0.55 6.69 7.64
CA ASN A 579 -0.12 6.81 6.34
C ASN A 579 0.92 6.86 5.21
N CYS A 580 0.45 6.97 3.95
CA CYS A 580 1.33 7.06 2.78
C CYS A 580 2.44 8.12 2.93
N PHE A 581 2.08 9.34 3.34
CA PHE A 581 3.01 10.46 3.49
C PHE A 581 3.97 10.35 4.67
N SER A 582 3.79 9.38 5.57
CA SER A 582 4.78 9.08 6.62
C SER A 582 6.07 8.53 6.04
N CYS A 583 6.00 7.87 4.88
CA CYS A 583 7.16 7.35 4.14
C CYS A 583 7.44 8.14 2.86
N HIS A 584 6.44 8.83 2.31
CA HIS A 584 6.54 9.62 1.09
C HIS A 584 6.71 11.12 1.39
N THR A 585 7.97 11.56 1.55
CA THR A 585 8.34 12.93 1.96
C THR A 585 9.01 13.71 0.83
N ASN A 586 9.19 15.04 0.98
CA ASN A 586 9.77 15.89 -0.06
C ASN A 586 11.26 16.23 0.16
N LEU A 587 11.99 15.40 0.92
CA LEU A 587 13.38 15.64 1.33
C LEU A 587 13.55 17.05 1.93
N ASN A 588 14.51 17.83 1.44
CA ASN A 588 14.84 19.17 1.94
C ASN A 588 13.96 20.30 1.37
N GLN A 589 12.82 19.98 0.75
CA GLN A 589 11.92 21.00 0.22
C GLN A 589 11.34 21.84 1.37
N PRO A 590 11.36 23.19 1.27
CA PRO A 590 10.78 24.05 2.31
C PRO A 590 9.28 23.79 2.48
N THR A 591 8.80 23.86 3.72
CA THR A 591 7.38 23.74 4.03
C THR A 591 6.57 24.83 3.32
N LYS A 592 5.28 24.55 3.07
CA LYS A 592 4.35 25.45 2.36
C LYS A 592 4.72 25.81 0.91
N GLN A 593 5.75 25.17 0.34
CA GLN A 593 6.06 25.21 -1.09
C GLN A 593 5.41 24.03 -1.80
N PRO A 594 5.20 24.08 -3.13
CA PRO A 594 4.74 22.91 -3.89
C PRO A 594 5.61 21.68 -3.60
N ALA A 595 4.97 20.53 -3.48
CA ALA A 595 5.64 19.26 -3.23
C ALA A 595 6.41 18.79 -4.47
N ASN A 596 7.71 18.50 -4.30
CA ASN A 596 8.59 18.03 -5.37
C ASN A 596 8.38 16.55 -5.71
N THR A 597 9.02 16.10 -6.79
CA THR A 597 8.96 14.71 -7.26
C THR A 597 9.49 13.67 -6.28
N ASN A 598 10.25 14.06 -5.24
CA ASN A 598 10.77 13.14 -4.23
C ASN A 598 9.67 12.47 -3.38
N VAL A 599 8.44 13.01 -3.42
CA VAL A 599 7.28 12.30 -2.85
C VAL A 599 7.13 10.89 -3.47
N SER A 600 7.56 10.70 -4.72
CA SER A 600 7.76 9.39 -5.33
C SER A 600 9.24 9.01 -5.19
N HIS A 601 9.54 8.15 -4.21
CA HIS A 601 10.88 7.62 -3.98
C HIS A 601 11.51 6.94 -5.21
N ILE A 602 10.70 6.35 -6.10
CA ILE A 602 11.21 5.71 -7.33
C ILE A 602 11.62 6.72 -8.40
N PHE A 603 11.11 7.95 -8.38
CA PHE A 603 11.30 8.91 -9.48
C PHE A 603 12.79 9.18 -9.77
N SER A 604 13.57 9.44 -8.73
CA SER A 604 15.00 9.76 -8.86
C SER A 604 15.88 8.54 -9.05
N GLY A 605 15.42 7.35 -8.62
CA GLY A 605 16.13 6.08 -8.75
C GLY A 605 16.00 5.42 -10.13
N LEU A 606 14.99 5.80 -10.91
CA LEU A 606 14.71 5.19 -12.21
C LEU A 606 15.75 5.54 -13.29
N THR A 607 16.17 4.52 -14.02
CA THR A 607 16.99 4.64 -15.23
C THR A 607 16.12 5.20 -16.35
N PRO A 608 16.57 6.25 -17.07
CA PRO A 608 15.78 6.85 -18.15
C PRO A 608 15.36 5.81 -19.21
N LEU A 609 14.12 5.88 -19.70
CA LEU A 609 13.63 5.03 -20.80
C LEU A 609 14.52 5.13 -22.05
N TYR A 610 15.06 6.32 -22.29
CA TYR A 610 15.99 6.62 -23.36
C TYR A 610 17.23 7.26 -22.76
N PRO A 611 18.43 6.69 -22.97
CA PRO A 611 19.67 7.34 -22.56
C PRO A 611 19.85 8.68 -23.29
N LYS A 612 20.66 9.55 -22.69
CA LYS A 612 20.89 10.92 -23.15
C LYS A 612 21.47 10.99 -24.56
#